data_AF-A0A2R3QIN5-F1
#
_entry.id   AF-A0A2R3QIN5-F1
#
_cell.length_a   1.000
_cell.length_b   1.000
_cell.length_c   1.000
_cell.angle_alpha   90.00
_cell.angle_beta   90.00
_cell.angle_gamma   90.00
#
_symmetry.space_group_name_H-M   'P 1'
#
loop_
_entity.id
_entity.type
_entity.pdbx_description
1 polymer ?
#
loop_
_entity_poly.entity_id
_entity_poly.type
_entity_poly.pdbx_seq_one_letter_code
_entity_poly.pdbx_strand_id
1 'polypeptide(L)' 'MSNDPLHGLTLKAILQALVDKHGWDRLGQLISIRCFQHEPSIESSLKFLRKTPWAREKVEALYIKDIARHA' A
#
# COMPACT_ATOMS: atom_id res chain seq x y z
N MET A 1 -8.96 -24.57 4.95
CA MET A 1 -7.93 -23.72 5.57
C MET A 1 -7.91 -22.44 4.76
N SER A 2 -8.65 -21.42 5.21
CA SER A 2 -8.78 -20.17 4.46
C SER A 2 -7.46 -19.41 4.53
N ASN A 3 -6.64 -19.57 3.48
CA ASN A 3 -5.50 -18.70 3.21
C ASN A 3 -6.05 -17.36 2.74
N ASP A 4 -6.65 -16.59 3.64
CA ASP A 4 -6.91 -15.18 3.41
C ASP A 4 -5.59 -14.46 3.66
N PRO A 5 -4.84 -14.06 2.62
CA PRO A 5 -3.51 -13.51 2.80
C PRO A 5 -3.52 -12.11 3.43
N LEU A 6 -4.71 -11.55 3.66
CA LEU A 6 -4.94 -10.30 4.36
C LEU A 6 -5.43 -10.47 5.80
N HIS A 7 -5.68 -11.70 6.27
CA HIS A 7 -6.28 -11.89 7.58
C HIS A 7 -5.31 -11.41 8.68
N GLY A 8 -5.70 -10.35 9.39
CA GLY A 8 -4.89 -9.71 10.43
C GLY A 8 -3.91 -8.64 9.95
N LEU A 9 -3.83 -8.34 8.65
CA LEU A 9 -2.97 -7.27 8.15
C LEU A 9 -3.63 -5.90 8.27
N THR A 10 -2.93 -4.99 8.94
CA THR A 10 -3.36 -3.59 9.03
C THR A 10 -2.94 -2.82 7.78
N LEU A 11 -3.63 -1.72 7.46
CA LEU A 11 -3.23 -0.81 6.38
C LEU A 11 -1.77 -0.32 6.53
N LYS A 12 -1.30 -0.17 7.78
CA LYS A 12 0.10 0.16 8.07
C LYS A 12 1.04 -0.95 7.60
N ALA A 13 0.73 -2.21 7.94
CA ALA A 13 1.55 -3.35 7.54
C ALA A 13 1.60 -3.50 6.01
N ILE A 14 0.45 -3.36 5.36
CA ILE A 14 0.31 -3.41 3.90
C ILE A 14 1.19 -2.33 3.24
N LEU A 15 1.05 -1.08 3.68
CA LEU A 15 1.83 0.03 3.13
C LEU A 15 3.32 -0.17 3.38
N GLN A 16 3.71 -0.58 4.59
CA GLN A 16 5.12 -0.82 4.94
C GLN A 16 5.73 -1.89 4.04
N ALA A 17 5.07 -3.04 3.89
CA ALA A 17 5.55 -4.13 3.03
C ALA A 17 5.73 -3.70 1.57
N LEU A 18 4.78 -2.91 1.05
CA LEU A 18 4.86 -2.34 -0.29
C LEU A 18 6.04 -1.37 -0.43
N VAL A 19 6.25 -0.49 0.55
CA VAL A 19 7.37 0.47 0.55
C VAL A 19 8.70 -0.26 0.65
N ASP A 20 8.82 -1.26 1.53
CA ASP A 20 10.06 -2.03 1.71
C ASP A 20 10.44 -2.79 0.44
N LYS A 21 9.44 -3.27 -0.32
CA LYS A 21 9.66 -4.04 -1.55
C LYS A 21 9.85 -3.17 -2.80
N HIS A 22 9.10 -2.08 -2.93
CA HIS A 22 9.01 -1.31 -4.17
C HIS A 22 9.65 0.07 -4.07
N GLY A 23 9.80 0.61 -2.85
CA GLY A 23 10.15 2.00 -2.64
C GLY A 23 9.02 2.98 -2.98
N TRP A 24 9.17 4.22 -2.51
CA TRP A 24 8.18 5.27 -2.73
C TRP A 24 8.07 5.69 -4.20
N ASP A 25 9.18 5.74 -4.93
CA ASP A 25 9.18 6.12 -6.35
C ASP A 25 8.27 5.21 -7.19
N ARG A 26 8.39 3.89 -7.03
CA ARG A 26 7.54 2.94 -7.77
C ARG A 26 6.09 3.05 -7.31
N LEU A 27 5.84 3.23 -6.00
CA LEU A 27 4.48 3.42 -5.51
C LEU A 27 3.83 4.70 -6.07
N GLY A 28 4.58 5.79 -6.21
CA GLY A 28 4.13 7.03 -6.83
C GLY A 28 3.84 6.89 -8.34
N GLN A 29 4.48 5.94 -9.02
CA GLN A 29 4.19 5.60 -10.42
C GLN A 29 2.94 4.71 -10.56
N LEU A 30 2.79 3.73 -9.66
CA LEU A 30 1.65 2.80 -9.67
C LEU A 30 0.36 3.48 -9.17
N ILE A 31 0.51 4.33 -8.17
CA ILE A 31 -0.57 5.06 -7.51
C ILE A 31 -0.17 6.53 -7.57
N SER A 32 -0.58 7.20 -8.64
CA SER A 32 -0.29 8.61 -8.89
C SER A 32 -1.03 9.52 -7.90
N ILE A 33 -0.52 9.57 -6.68
CA ILE A 33 -0.93 10.48 -5.61
C ILE A 33 0.27 11.29 -5.15
N ARG A 34 0.03 12.57 -4.91
CA ARG A 34 1.08 13.51 -4.47
C ARG A 34 1.76 13.05 -3.18
N CYS A 35 1.02 12.38 -2.31
CA CYS A 35 1.50 11.87 -1.02
C CYS A 35 2.67 10.88 -1.14
N PHE A 36 2.81 10.17 -2.27
CA PHE A 36 3.93 9.24 -2.50
C PHE A 36 5.09 9.87 -3.27
N GLN A 37 4.87 11.03 -3.89
CA GLN A 37 5.85 11.72 -4.74
C GLN A 37 6.55 12.88 -4.01
N HIS A 38 5.87 13.50 -3.04
CA HIS A 38 6.40 14.62 -2.25
C HIS A 38 6.38 14.27 -0.76
N GLU A 39 7.57 14.26 -0.16
CA GLU A 39 7.79 13.95 1.27
C GLU A 39 7.10 12.66 1.74
N PRO A 40 7.33 11.53 1.06
CA PRO A 40 6.66 10.30 1.39
C PRO A 40 7.09 9.80 2.77
N SER A 41 6.13 9.65 3.67
CA SER A 41 6.32 9.01 4.96
C SER A 41 5.15 8.07 5.27
N ILE A 42 5.41 7.05 6.07
CA ILE A 42 4.38 6.07 6.47
C ILE A 42 3.24 6.78 7.20
N GLU A 43 3.53 7.69 8.13
CA GLU A 43 2.49 8.36 8.92
C GLU A 43 1.63 9.33 8.10
N SER A 44 2.26 10.16 7.26
CA SER A 44 1.53 11.10 6.39
C SER A 44 0.68 10.35 5.37
N SER A 45 1.23 9.28 4.80
CA SER A 45 0.52 8.39 3.89
C SER A 45 -0.67 7.73 4.55
N LEU A 46 -0.52 7.18 5.76
CA LEU A 46 -1.64 6.57 6.48
C LEU A 46 -2.74 7.58 6.82
N LYS A 47 -2.38 8.80 7.22
CA LYS A 47 -3.36 9.87 7.45
C LYS A 47 -4.12 10.20 6.16
N PHE A 48 -3.43 10.26 5.02
CA PHE A 48 -4.05 10.48 3.71
C PHE A 48 -4.96 9.31 3.29
N LEU A 49 -4.46 8.08 3.31
CA LEU A 49 -5.22 6.86 2.95
C LEU A 49 -6.42 6.61 3.89
N ARG A 50 -6.39 7.14 5.12
CA ARG A 50 -7.56 7.14 6.01
C ARG A 50 -8.69 8.05 5.52
N LYS A 51 -8.34 9.20 4.96
CA LYS A 51 -9.28 10.21 4.45
C LYS A 51 -9.66 10.02 2.98
N THR A 52 -8.91 9.20 2.24
CA THR A 52 -9.07 8.99 0.80
C THR A 52 -9.28 7.50 0.49
N PRO A 53 -10.53 6.99 0.56
CA PRO A 53 -10.82 5.56 0.44
C PRO A 53 -10.34 4.93 -0.86
N TRP A 54 -10.58 5.57 -2.01
CA TRP A 54 -10.15 5.04 -3.31
C TRP A 54 -8.63 4.84 -3.41
N ALA A 55 -7.84 5.65 -2.71
CA ALA A 55 -6.39 5.52 -2.70
C ALA A 55 -5.96 4.34 -1.83
N ARG A 56 -6.64 4.11 -0.70
CA ARG A 56 -6.46 2.93 0.14
C ARG A 56 -6.74 1.65 -0.65
N GLU A 57 -7.88 1.59 -1.33
CA GLU A 57 -8.27 0.43 -2.13
C GLU A 57 -7.21 0.10 -3.19
N LYS A 58 -6.59 1.11 -3.81
CA LYS A 58 -5.47 0.90 -4.76
C LYS A 58 -4.23 0.32 -4.08
N VAL A 59 -3.89 0.78 -2.87
CA VAL A 59 -2.76 0.24 -2.09
C VAL A 59 -3.02 -1.21 -1.70
N GLU A 60 -4.22 -1.52 -1.21
CA GLU A 60 -4.62 -2.88 -0.85
C GLU A 60 -4.63 -3.81 -2.08
N ALA A 61 -5.21 -3.36 -3.20
CA ALA A 61 -5.23 -4.12 -4.45
C ALA A 61 -3.81 -4.37 -5.00
N LEU A 62 -2.91 -3.40 -4.87
CA LEU A 62 -1.51 -3.57 -5.25
C LEU A 62 -0.83 -4.64 -4.40
N TYR A 63 -1.06 -4.63 -3.09
CA TYR A 63 -0.53 -5.63 -2.18
C TYR A 63 -1.05 -7.03 -2.52
N ILE A 64 -2.36 -7.19 -2.78
CA ILE A 64 -2.95 -8.47 -3.23
C ILE A 64 -2.28 -8.97 -4.53
N LYS A 65 -2.03 -8.09 -5.49
CA LYS A 65 -1.34 -8.47 -6.74
C LYS A 65 0.10 -8.88 -6.50
N ASP A 66 0.77 -8.23 -5.55
CA ASP A 66 2.16 -8.52 -5.23
C ASP A 66 2.31 -9.88 -4.54
N ILE A 67 1.45 -10.21 -3.56
CA ILE A 67 1.43 -11.53 -2.93
C ILE A 67 1.05 -12.65 -3.93
N ALA A 68 0.11 -12.40 -4.84
CA ALA A 68 -0.35 -13.40 -5.81
C ALA A 68 0.73 -13.76 -6.84
N ARG A 69 1.73 -12.90 -7.03
CA ARG A 69 2.91 -13.18 -7.87
C ARG A 69 3.98 -14.03 -7.19
N HIS A 70 3.88 -14.23 -5.87
CA HIS A 70 4.86 -14.96 -5.07
C HIS A 70 4.28 -16.24 -4.43
N ALA A 71 3.08 -16.64 -4.85
CA ALA A 71 2.38 -17.86 -4.44
C ALA A 71 2.43 -18.93 -5.52
#